data_AF-A0A1X9Z4T5-F1
#
_entry.id   AF-A0A1X9Z4T5-F1
#
_cell.length_a   1.000
_cell.length_b   1.000
_cell.length_c   1.000
_cell.angle_alpha   90.00
_cell.angle_beta   90.00
_cell.angle_gamma   90.00
#
_symmetry.space_group_name_H-M   'P 1'
#
loop_
_entity.id
_entity.type
_entity.pdbx_description
1 polymer ?
#
loop_
_entity_poly.entity_id
_entity_poly.type
_entity_poly.pdbx_seq_one_letter_code
_entity_poly.pdbx_strand_id
1 'polypeptide(L)'
;MKLKSLLTTLLAISTTFTYAQEHTALANNQAKKLQEKKQKTFVALGSWRGIAKVKEGLEIPFNFEISEKSGQQKLYFRNAEERFEGGLVKQTSDSLFVKLDQFDNELAFAIDGDQLTGTLRKQDNTGKALVIVAERKNYRFKTTAKPATADYSGSYDVVFKSPNGKAEKTVGLFKQTGNKLTGTFLRVTGDSRYLEGVVEGNEFQLSSFIGSSPAYYKGTFQADGSLTGEILGARGSQPFTGTKNKDAALPDPYQLTYLKKGYKTLDFSFPDVNGKKISLKDEKYKNKVVILTITGSWCPNCVDEATFIAPWYKENKKRGVEIIALHYERSTEPEYAKKVMTRFRERFGIDYDQVIAGTADKQVVSESLPALDSFLSFPTTIIIDKQGNVAQIHTGFNGPATGKFYDEFVKEFNTEIDTLLKK
;
A
#
# COMPACT_ATOMS: atom_id res chain seq x y z
N MET A 1 81.52 34.58 -37.85
CA MET A 1 81.11 33.68 -36.75
C MET A 1 79.78 34.15 -36.12
N LYS A 2 78.69 34.21 -36.89
CA LYS A 2 77.33 34.55 -36.41
C LYS A 2 76.31 34.01 -37.44
N LEU A 3 75.98 32.73 -37.35
CA LEU A 3 74.84 32.15 -38.09
C LEU A 3 74.30 30.87 -37.43
N LYS A 4 75.15 30.13 -36.71
CA LYS A 4 74.74 28.95 -35.93
C LYS A 4 73.99 29.24 -34.62
N SER A 5 73.94 30.51 -34.18
CA SER A 5 73.28 30.92 -32.92
C SER A 5 71.81 31.33 -33.09
N LEU A 6 71.32 31.62 -34.31
CA LEU A 6 69.91 32.03 -34.51
C LEU A 6 68.95 30.86 -34.70
N LEU A 7 69.43 29.73 -35.26
CA LEU A 7 68.56 28.57 -35.53
C LEU A 7 68.17 27.81 -34.25
N THR A 8 69.06 27.78 -33.26
CA THR A 8 68.81 27.09 -31.98
C THR A 8 67.82 27.85 -31.10
N THR A 9 67.77 29.18 -31.22
CA THR A 9 66.84 30.03 -30.46
C THR A 9 65.43 30.00 -31.06
N LEU A 10 65.29 29.95 -32.40
CA LEU A 10 63.96 29.86 -33.03
C LEU A 10 63.27 28.51 -32.76
N LEU A 11 64.01 27.41 -32.74
CA LEU A 11 63.46 26.06 -32.50
C LEU A 11 63.02 25.86 -31.03
N ALA A 12 63.71 26.51 -30.08
CA ALA A 12 63.35 26.50 -28.67
C ALA A 12 62.10 27.37 -28.40
N ILE A 13 61.94 28.49 -29.10
CA ILE A 13 60.75 29.35 -28.98
C ILE A 13 59.53 28.69 -29.63
N SER A 14 59.67 28.00 -30.77
CA SER A 14 58.54 27.31 -31.40
C SER A 14 58.04 26.14 -30.55
N THR A 15 58.95 25.32 -30.00
CA THR A 15 58.59 24.17 -29.17
C THR A 15 57.97 24.55 -27.82
N THR A 16 58.42 25.66 -27.22
CA THR A 16 57.82 26.19 -25.98
C THR A 16 56.44 26.80 -26.21
N PHE A 17 56.21 27.44 -27.36
CA PHE A 17 54.88 27.96 -27.72
C PHE A 17 53.86 26.84 -27.98
N THR A 18 54.24 25.78 -28.69
CA THR A 18 53.34 24.64 -28.95
C THR A 18 53.02 23.88 -27.66
N TYR A 19 54.00 23.69 -26.77
CA TYR A 19 53.80 23.07 -25.47
C TYR A 19 52.87 23.90 -24.56
N ALA A 20 53.06 25.22 -24.51
CA ALA A 20 52.18 26.10 -23.75
C ALA A 20 50.73 26.11 -24.30
N GLN A 21 50.55 26.08 -25.62
CA GLN A 21 49.21 26.00 -26.23
C GLN A 21 48.51 24.65 -25.98
N GLU A 22 49.22 23.53 -26.05
CA GLU A 22 48.66 22.20 -25.73
C GLU A 22 48.29 22.06 -24.25
N HIS A 23 49.13 22.56 -23.33
CA HIS A 23 48.82 22.58 -21.90
C HIS A 23 47.63 23.49 -21.57
N THR A 24 47.52 24.64 -22.24
CA THR A 24 46.37 25.55 -22.07
C THR A 24 45.09 24.94 -22.65
N ALA A 25 45.17 24.20 -23.75
CA ALA A 25 44.04 23.48 -24.33
C ALA A 25 43.60 22.28 -23.48
N LEU A 26 44.54 21.53 -22.89
CA LEU A 26 44.27 20.45 -21.94
C LEU A 26 43.67 20.98 -20.63
N ALA A 27 44.21 22.07 -20.08
CA ALA A 27 43.68 22.72 -18.89
C ALA A 27 42.28 23.31 -19.14
N ASN A 28 42.04 23.91 -20.31
CA ASN A 28 40.71 24.40 -20.70
C ASN A 28 39.73 23.26 -20.98
N ASN A 29 40.15 22.13 -21.55
CA ASN A 29 39.29 20.96 -21.70
C ASN A 29 39.00 20.26 -20.36
N GLN A 30 39.95 20.26 -19.42
CA GLN A 30 39.71 19.80 -18.05
C GLN A 30 38.81 20.77 -17.29
N ALA A 31 39.00 22.09 -17.41
CA ALA A 31 38.13 23.10 -16.83
C ALA A 31 36.73 23.09 -17.44
N LYS A 32 36.60 22.82 -18.74
CA LYS A 32 35.32 22.63 -19.45
C LYS A 32 34.67 21.30 -19.09
N LYS A 33 35.43 20.21 -18.92
CA LYS A 33 34.93 18.96 -18.33
C LYS A 33 34.53 19.12 -16.86
N LEU A 34 35.21 19.97 -16.08
CA LEU A 34 34.85 20.31 -14.69
C LEU A 34 33.67 21.27 -14.61
N GLN A 35 33.49 22.18 -15.59
CA GLN A 35 32.32 23.04 -15.72
C GLN A 35 31.10 22.31 -16.29
N GLU A 36 31.28 21.33 -17.19
CA GLU A 36 30.25 20.38 -17.61
C GLU A 36 29.93 19.37 -16.48
N LYS A 37 30.89 19.12 -15.58
CA LYS A 37 30.68 18.51 -14.25
C LYS A 37 30.21 19.49 -13.17
N LYS A 38 29.64 20.66 -13.52
CA LYS A 38 28.58 21.22 -12.67
C LYS A 38 27.40 20.26 -12.75
N GLN A 39 27.51 19.22 -11.93
CA GLN A 39 26.57 18.15 -11.69
C GLN A 39 25.18 18.76 -11.68
N LYS A 40 24.40 18.48 -12.72
CA LYS A 40 22.98 18.84 -12.78
C LYS A 40 22.40 18.36 -11.46
N THR A 41 22.02 19.29 -10.58
CA THR A 41 21.59 18.95 -9.23
C THR A 41 20.44 17.96 -9.37
N PHE A 42 20.57 16.78 -8.76
CA PHE A 42 19.53 15.77 -8.82
C PHE A 42 18.24 16.34 -8.24
N VAL A 43 17.18 16.35 -9.05
CA VAL A 43 15.84 16.74 -8.62
C VAL A 43 15.04 15.45 -8.48
N ALA A 44 14.53 15.16 -7.28
CA ALA A 44 13.73 13.97 -7.04
C ALA A 44 12.28 14.09 -7.57
N LEU A 45 11.77 15.31 -7.71
CA LEU A 45 10.37 15.60 -8.04
C LEU A 45 9.93 14.98 -9.36
N GLY A 46 8.65 14.59 -9.44
CA GLY A 46 8.00 14.03 -10.62
C GLY A 46 7.77 12.53 -10.54
N SER A 47 7.41 11.95 -11.67
CA SER A 47 7.03 10.54 -11.81
C SER A 47 8.23 9.62 -11.94
N TRP A 48 8.07 8.42 -11.39
CA TRP A 48 9.04 7.35 -11.40
C TRP A 48 8.37 6.00 -11.66
N ARG A 49 9.09 5.13 -12.35
CA ARG A 49 8.77 3.72 -12.50
C ARG A 49 9.79 2.91 -11.71
N GLY A 50 9.34 2.28 -10.63
CA GLY A 50 10.11 1.32 -9.86
C GLY A 50 10.00 -0.10 -10.42
N ILE A 51 11.05 -0.88 -10.25
CA ILE A 51 11.13 -2.31 -10.55
C ILE A 51 11.64 -3.00 -9.29
N ALA A 52 10.81 -3.86 -8.71
CA ALA A 52 11.21 -4.74 -7.62
C ALA A 52 11.80 -6.05 -8.16
N LYS A 53 13.06 -6.31 -7.87
CA LYS A 53 13.76 -7.56 -8.24
C LYS A 53 13.51 -8.62 -7.16
N VAL A 54 12.40 -9.35 -7.29
CA VAL A 54 11.91 -10.27 -6.26
C VAL A 54 12.75 -11.54 -6.16
N LYS A 55 13.03 -12.15 -7.32
CA LYS A 55 13.93 -13.30 -7.49
C LYS A 55 14.37 -13.33 -8.96
N GLU A 56 15.30 -14.22 -9.29
CA GLU A 56 15.71 -14.43 -10.68
C GLU A 56 14.49 -14.72 -11.56
N GLY A 57 14.39 -13.99 -12.68
CA GLY A 57 13.26 -14.08 -13.62
C GLY A 57 11.94 -13.45 -13.14
N LEU A 58 11.86 -12.86 -11.94
CA LEU A 58 10.65 -12.19 -11.45
C LEU A 58 10.94 -10.75 -11.04
N GLU A 59 10.55 -9.83 -11.93
CA GLU A 59 10.55 -8.39 -11.70
C GLU A 59 9.12 -7.87 -11.64
N ILE A 60 8.80 -7.07 -10.61
CA ILE A 60 7.47 -6.50 -10.45
C ILE A 60 7.56 -4.98 -10.60
N PRO A 61 6.95 -4.39 -11.63
CA PRO A 61 6.95 -2.95 -11.79
C PRO A 61 5.90 -2.29 -10.90
N PHE A 62 6.17 -1.05 -10.51
CA PHE A 62 5.20 -0.17 -9.86
C PHE A 62 5.52 1.28 -10.20
N ASN A 63 4.57 2.19 -9.97
CA ASN A 63 4.78 3.61 -10.18
C ASN A 63 4.67 4.36 -8.87
N PHE A 64 5.47 5.42 -8.76
CA PHE A 64 5.35 6.39 -7.69
C PHE A 64 5.67 7.77 -8.23
N GLU A 65 5.30 8.78 -7.48
CA GLU A 65 5.70 10.15 -7.75
C GLU A 65 6.27 10.77 -6.48
N ILE A 66 7.15 11.75 -6.66
CA ILE A 66 7.60 12.61 -5.59
C ILE A 66 7.06 14.01 -5.89
N SER A 67 6.32 14.57 -4.94
CA SER A 67 5.73 15.89 -5.06
C SER A 67 6.06 16.72 -3.83
N GLU A 68 6.10 18.04 -3.99
CA GLU A 68 6.37 18.97 -2.90
C GLU A 68 5.12 19.75 -2.54
N LYS A 69 4.85 19.89 -1.25
CA LYS A 69 3.81 20.78 -0.72
C LYS A 69 4.34 21.45 0.55
N SER A 70 4.26 22.78 0.61
CA SER A 70 4.72 23.56 1.76
C SER A 70 6.18 23.29 2.15
N GLY A 71 7.07 23.13 1.17
CA GLY A 71 8.50 22.85 1.39
C GLY A 71 8.80 21.42 1.86
N GLN A 72 7.81 20.54 1.93
CA GLN A 72 7.99 19.12 2.26
C GLN A 72 7.79 18.26 1.02
N GLN A 73 8.82 17.46 0.69
CA GLN A 73 8.73 16.46 -0.37
C GLN A 73 8.14 15.16 0.19
N LYS A 74 7.18 14.60 -0.52
CA LYS A 74 6.51 13.35 -0.19
C LYS A 74 6.44 12.42 -1.38
N LEU A 75 6.63 11.13 -1.12
CA LEU A 75 6.43 10.07 -2.10
C LEU A 75 4.98 9.59 -2.04
N TYR A 76 4.37 9.43 -3.21
CA TYR A 76 3.05 8.85 -3.39
C TYR A 76 3.13 7.66 -4.34
N PHE A 77 2.71 6.49 -3.90
CA PHE A 77 2.53 5.36 -4.80
C PHE A 77 1.29 5.59 -5.68
N ARG A 78 1.40 5.20 -6.94
CA ARG A 78 0.31 5.32 -7.92
C ARG A 78 -0.16 3.91 -8.25
N ASN A 79 -1.45 3.63 -8.09
CA ASN A 79 -2.05 2.35 -8.47
C ASN A 79 -3.43 2.60 -9.09
N ALA A 80 -3.56 2.49 -10.41
CA ALA A 80 -4.79 2.86 -11.12
C ALA A 80 -5.24 4.29 -10.72
N GLU A 81 -6.42 4.43 -10.13
CA GLU A 81 -6.95 5.71 -9.61
C GLU A 81 -6.44 6.06 -8.20
N GLU A 82 -5.79 5.14 -7.51
CA GLU A 82 -5.23 5.36 -6.18
C GLU A 82 -3.96 6.23 -6.22
N ARG A 83 -3.93 7.20 -5.29
CA ARG A 83 -2.75 7.97 -4.93
C ARG A 83 -2.44 7.75 -3.45
N PHE A 84 -1.65 6.72 -3.14
CA PHE A 84 -1.36 6.33 -1.77
C PHE A 84 -0.16 7.10 -1.21
N GLU A 85 -0.33 7.85 -0.12
CA GLU A 85 0.79 8.53 0.56
C GLU A 85 1.75 7.52 1.19
N GLY A 86 3.01 7.53 0.72
CA GLY A 86 4.07 6.65 1.20
C GLY A 86 4.78 7.23 2.42
N GLY A 87 5.37 8.43 2.27
CA GLY A 87 6.10 9.09 3.35
C GLY A 87 6.90 10.31 2.91
N LEU A 88 7.52 11.00 3.88
CA LEU A 88 8.42 12.12 3.64
C LEU A 88 9.70 11.66 2.95
N VAL A 89 10.15 12.43 1.98
CA VAL A 89 11.39 12.23 1.25
C VAL A 89 12.50 13.00 1.94
N LYS A 90 13.55 12.29 2.35
CA LYS A 90 14.81 12.86 2.83
C LYS A 90 15.88 12.64 1.78
N GLN A 91 16.35 13.71 1.17
CA GLN A 91 17.39 13.68 0.14
C GLN A 91 18.73 14.16 0.73
N THR A 92 19.80 13.42 0.46
CA THR A 92 21.20 13.85 0.65
C THR A 92 21.82 14.21 -0.71
N SER A 93 23.12 14.46 -0.77
CA SER A 93 23.82 14.69 -2.04
C SER A 93 23.80 13.49 -2.98
N ASP A 94 23.75 12.27 -2.44
CA ASP A 94 23.95 11.01 -3.16
C ASP A 94 22.85 9.97 -2.93
N SER A 95 21.87 10.27 -2.07
CA SER A 95 20.87 9.30 -1.62
C SER A 95 19.48 9.90 -1.41
N LEU A 96 18.47 9.03 -1.46
CA LEU A 96 17.07 9.34 -1.16
C LEU A 96 16.50 8.30 -0.21
N PHE A 97 15.92 8.76 0.90
CA PHE A 97 15.29 7.93 1.91
C PHE A 97 13.81 8.29 2.08
N VAL A 98 12.95 7.29 2.09
CA VAL A 98 11.51 7.43 2.35
C VAL A 98 11.09 6.42 3.40
N LYS A 99 10.79 6.90 4.61
CA LYS A 99 10.23 6.06 5.66
C LYS A 99 8.75 5.80 5.37
N LEU A 100 8.42 4.53 5.14
CA LEU A 100 7.08 4.03 4.89
C LEU A 100 6.51 3.56 6.23
N ASP A 101 6.25 4.53 7.10
CA ASP A 101 5.97 4.31 8.53
C ASP A 101 4.79 3.38 8.80
N GLN A 102 3.83 3.32 7.89
CA GLN A 102 2.69 2.40 7.94
C GLN A 102 3.09 0.92 7.94
N PHE A 103 4.19 0.58 7.28
CA PHE A 103 4.58 -0.81 7.02
C PHE A 103 5.90 -1.21 7.71
N ASP A 104 6.43 -0.32 8.55
CA ASP A 104 7.77 -0.41 9.16
C ASP A 104 8.88 -0.64 8.12
N ASN A 105 8.66 -0.13 6.89
CA ASN A 105 9.62 -0.23 5.79
C ASN A 105 10.25 1.13 5.48
N GLU A 106 11.34 1.11 4.73
CA GLU A 106 12.00 2.28 4.15
C GLU A 106 12.41 1.95 2.71
N LEU A 107 12.20 2.91 1.81
CA LEU A 107 12.89 2.95 0.53
C LEU A 107 14.19 3.74 0.71
N ALA A 108 15.32 3.08 0.48
CA ALA A 108 16.64 3.67 0.56
C ALA A 108 17.34 3.52 -0.79
N PHE A 109 17.55 4.64 -1.49
CA PHE A 109 18.11 4.71 -2.82
C PHE A 109 19.44 5.47 -2.82
N ALA A 110 20.39 4.97 -3.60
CA ALA A 110 21.50 5.76 -4.13
C ALA A 110 21.05 6.46 -5.42
N ILE A 111 21.56 7.67 -5.63
CA ILE A 111 21.34 8.50 -6.81
C ILE A 111 22.48 8.23 -7.80
N ASP A 112 22.12 7.79 -9.01
CA ASP A 112 23.05 7.60 -10.12
C ASP A 112 22.49 8.28 -11.38
N GLY A 113 22.93 9.53 -11.63
CA GLY A 113 22.36 10.35 -12.69
C GLY A 113 20.85 10.57 -12.49
N ASP A 114 20.05 10.13 -13.46
CA ASP A 114 18.58 10.17 -13.44
C ASP A 114 17.95 8.81 -13.01
N GLN A 115 18.74 7.90 -12.46
CA GLN A 115 18.30 6.61 -11.94
C GLN A 115 18.44 6.56 -10.41
N LEU A 116 17.55 5.80 -9.79
CA LEU A 116 17.62 5.45 -8.37
C LEU A 116 17.83 3.95 -8.23
N THR A 117 18.88 3.53 -7.53
CA THR A 117 19.14 2.11 -7.24
C THR A 117 19.23 1.92 -5.74
N GLY A 118 18.48 0.95 -5.21
CA GLY A 118 18.35 0.84 -3.76
C GLY A 118 17.57 -0.37 -3.30
N THR A 119 17.00 -0.24 -2.11
CA THR A 119 16.24 -1.32 -1.48
C THR A 119 14.98 -0.83 -0.81
N LEU A 120 13.97 -1.69 -0.81
CA LEU A 120 12.91 -1.71 0.20
C LEU A 120 13.39 -2.61 1.35
N ARG A 121 13.55 -2.04 2.53
CA ARG A 121 14.05 -2.76 3.73
C ARG A 121 13.22 -2.41 4.97
N LYS A 122 13.35 -3.19 6.03
CA LYS A 122 12.79 -2.82 7.33
C LYS A 122 13.54 -1.64 7.92
N GLN A 123 12.83 -0.77 8.65
CA GLN A 123 13.44 0.40 9.29
C GLN A 123 14.45 0.03 10.40
N ASP A 124 14.34 -1.17 10.96
CA ASP A 124 15.29 -1.74 11.93
C ASP A 124 16.40 -2.57 11.26
N ASN A 125 16.46 -2.59 9.92
CA ASN A 125 17.38 -3.36 9.09
C ASN A 125 17.31 -4.88 9.28
N THR A 126 16.24 -5.42 9.86
CA THR A 126 16.02 -6.86 9.97
C THR A 126 15.50 -7.46 8.66
N GLY A 127 15.69 -8.77 8.50
CA GLY A 127 15.19 -9.53 7.36
C GLY A 127 15.94 -9.25 6.05
N LYS A 128 15.39 -9.78 4.94
CA LYS A 128 15.98 -9.64 3.61
C LYS A 128 15.41 -8.41 2.90
N ALA A 129 16.30 -7.52 2.49
CA ALA A 129 15.94 -6.35 1.69
C ALA A 129 15.58 -6.76 0.25
N LEU A 130 14.60 -6.06 -0.33
CA LEU A 130 14.16 -6.22 -1.71
C LEU A 130 14.83 -5.15 -2.57
N VAL A 131 15.59 -5.56 -3.58
CA VAL A 131 16.27 -4.62 -4.49
C VAL A 131 15.24 -3.91 -5.36
N ILE A 132 15.35 -2.58 -5.42
CA ILE A 132 14.51 -1.69 -6.22
C ILE A 132 15.40 -0.87 -7.14
N VAL A 133 15.04 -0.80 -8.42
CA VAL A 133 15.59 0.17 -9.38
C VAL A 133 14.46 1.05 -9.87
N ALA A 134 14.65 2.37 -9.90
CA ALA A 134 13.64 3.30 -10.40
C ALA A 134 14.20 4.27 -11.45
N GLU A 135 13.37 4.55 -12.45
CA GLU A 135 13.71 5.36 -13.63
C GLU A 135 12.62 6.40 -13.92
N ARG A 136 12.98 7.45 -14.66
CA ARG A 136 12.07 8.52 -15.13
C ARG A 136 11.13 8.07 -16.24
N LYS A 137 10.16 7.21 -15.89
CA LYS A 137 9.17 6.64 -16.81
C LYS A 137 7.77 6.64 -16.18
N ASN A 138 6.76 6.74 -17.03
CA ASN A 138 5.35 6.84 -16.61
C ASN A 138 4.54 5.57 -16.88
N TYR A 139 5.01 4.67 -17.75
CA TYR A 139 4.34 3.40 -17.98
C TYR A 139 4.63 2.42 -16.82
N ARG A 140 3.70 1.50 -16.55
CA ARG A 140 3.89 0.42 -15.57
C ARG A 140 4.55 -0.80 -16.21
N PHE A 141 3.87 -1.41 -17.16
CA PHE A 141 4.36 -2.53 -17.95
C PHE A 141 4.87 -2.04 -19.30
N LYS A 142 6.01 -2.56 -19.75
CA LYS A 142 6.45 -2.35 -21.12
C LYS A 142 5.57 -3.23 -22.02
N THR A 143 4.99 -2.64 -23.05
CA THR A 143 4.04 -3.30 -23.94
C THR A 143 4.67 -3.60 -25.29
N THR A 144 4.15 -4.62 -25.98
CA THR A 144 4.42 -4.88 -27.41
C THR A 144 3.48 -4.10 -28.33
N ALA A 145 2.49 -3.41 -27.75
CA ALA A 145 1.40 -2.72 -28.43
C ALA A 145 0.47 -3.67 -29.21
N LYS A 146 0.48 -4.97 -28.89
CA LYS A 146 -0.49 -5.93 -29.42
C LYS A 146 -1.87 -5.62 -28.84
N PRO A 147 -2.91 -5.32 -29.64
CA PRO A 147 -4.24 -5.00 -29.12
C PRO A 147 -4.84 -6.15 -28.32
N ALA A 148 -5.67 -5.83 -27.32
CA ALA A 148 -6.51 -6.81 -26.65
C ALA A 148 -7.46 -7.48 -27.67
N THR A 149 -7.70 -8.79 -27.54
CA THR A 149 -8.59 -9.55 -28.44
C THR A 149 -10.07 -9.36 -28.14
N ALA A 150 -10.41 -8.91 -26.94
CA ALA A 150 -11.78 -8.62 -26.50
C ALA A 150 -11.78 -7.60 -25.35
N ASP A 151 -12.98 -7.20 -24.92
CA ASP A 151 -13.20 -6.49 -23.66
C ASP A 151 -13.44 -7.51 -22.53
N TYR A 152 -12.49 -7.57 -21.59
CA TYR A 152 -12.51 -8.45 -20.43
C TYR A 152 -13.06 -7.77 -19.17
N SER A 153 -13.71 -6.62 -19.30
CA SER A 153 -14.38 -5.96 -18.18
C SER A 153 -15.52 -6.82 -17.62
N GLY A 154 -15.71 -6.73 -16.31
CA GLY A 154 -16.81 -7.36 -15.59
C GLY A 154 -16.39 -8.06 -14.32
N SER A 155 -17.35 -8.79 -13.75
CA SER A 155 -17.19 -9.59 -12.54
C SER A 155 -16.96 -11.05 -12.89
N TYR A 156 -16.16 -11.72 -12.06
CA TYR A 156 -15.76 -13.11 -12.22
C TYR A 156 -15.84 -13.83 -10.88
N ASP A 157 -16.41 -15.03 -10.85
CA ASP A 157 -16.18 -15.96 -9.76
C ASP A 157 -14.76 -16.50 -9.90
N VAL A 158 -13.90 -16.25 -8.91
CA VAL A 158 -12.49 -16.63 -8.96
C VAL A 158 -12.16 -17.53 -7.78
N VAL A 159 -11.47 -18.63 -8.06
CA VAL A 159 -11.00 -19.59 -7.06
C VAL A 159 -9.48 -19.58 -7.03
N PHE A 160 -8.91 -19.12 -5.92
CA PHE A 160 -7.49 -19.29 -5.63
C PHE A 160 -7.27 -20.66 -4.99
N LYS A 161 -6.22 -21.37 -5.42
CA LYS A 161 -5.83 -22.66 -4.83
C LYS A 161 -4.60 -22.47 -3.98
N SER A 162 -4.70 -22.69 -2.67
CA SER A 162 -3.53 -22.66 -1.79
C SER A 162 -2.60 -23.85 -2.05
N PRO A 163 -1.32 -23.79 -1.61
CA PRO A 163 -0.39 -24.90 -1.75
C PRO A 163 -0.86 -26.21 -1.10
N ASN A 164 -1.69 -26.15 -0.06
CA ASN A 164 -2.29 -27.32 0.60
C ASN A 164 -3.63 -27.77 -0.02
N GLY A 165 -3.99 -27.24 -1.20
CA GLY A 165 -5.19 -27.64 -1.95
C GLY A 165 -6.50 -27.01 -1.50
N LYS A 166 -6.50 -26.17 -0.46
CA LYS A 166 -7.71 -25.45 -0.02
C LYS A 166 -8.10 -24.40 -1.06
N ALA A 167 -9.34 -24.47 -1.51
CA ALA A 167 -9.93 -23.47 -2.39
C ALA A 167 -10.38 -22.24 -1.59
N GLU A 168 -10.05 -21.06 -2.09
CA GLU A 168 -10.55 -19.79 -1.60
C GLU A 168 -11.38 -19.14 -2.70
N LYS A 169 -12.68 -18.95 -2.43
CA LYS A 169 -13.61 -18.26 -3.34
C LYS A 169 -13.46 -16.75 -3.16
N THR A 170 -13.38 -16.06 -4.29
CA THR A 170 -13.16 -14.62 -4.41
C THR A 170 -13.97 -14.08 -5.59
N VAL A 171 -14.13 -12.76 -5.66
CA VAL A 171 -14.73 -12.10 -6.83
C VAL A 171 -13.66 -11.25 -7.51
N GLY A 172 -13.35 -11.56 -8.76
CA GLY A 172 -12.49 -10.73 -9.61
C GLY A 172 -13.31 -9.62 -10.25
N LEU A 173 -12.88 -8.37 -10.10
CA LEU A 173 -13.50 -7.20 -10.70
C LEU A 173 -12.50 -6.55 -11.64
N PHE A 174 -12.81 -6.52 -12.94
CA PHE A 174 -11.93 -5.96 -13.96
C PHE A 174 -12.60 -4.85 -14.73
N LYS A 175 -11.81 -3.82 -15.07
CA LYS A 175 -12.20 -2.73 -15.95
C LYS A 175 -11.11 -2.53 -16.99
N GLN A 176 -11.50 -2.46 -18.25
CA GLN A 176 -10.59 -2.33 -19.38
C GLN A 176 -10.86 -1.06 -20.18
N THR A 177 -9.81 -0.46 -20.72
CA THR A 177 -9.89 0.61 -21.72
C THR A 177 -8.75 0.42 -22.73
N GLY A 178 -9.07 -0.09 -23.91
CA GLY A 178 -8.06 -0.56 -24.86
C GLY A 178 -7.21 -1.68 -24.22
N ASN A 179 -5.88 -1.48 -24.18
CA ASN A 179 -4.96 -2.40 -23.52
C ASN A 179 -4.76 -2.12 -22.03
N LYS A 180 -5.29 -1.02 -21.49
CA LYS A 180 -5.19 -0.74 -20.06
C LYS A 180 -6.19 -1.64 -19.32
N LEU A 181 -5.69 -2.35 -18.31
CA LEU A 181 -6.51 -3.19 -17.42
C LEU A 181 -6.30 -2.73 -15.98
N THR A 182 -7.40 -2.58 -15.25
CA THR A 182 -7.39 -2.39 -13.79
C THR A 182 -8.28 -3.44 -13.15
N GLY A 183 -8.03 -3.76 -11.89
CA GLY A 183 -8.95 -4.64 -11.16
C GLY A 183 -8.64 -4.78 -9.69
N THR A 184 -9.44 -5.60 -9.04
CA THR A 184 -9.21 -6.08 -7.67
C THR A 184 -9.78 -7.49 -7.54
N PHE A 185 -9.32 -8.22 -6.52
CA PHE A 185 -9.96 -9.46 -6.08
C PHE A 185 -10.55 -9.22 -4.70
N LEU A 186 -11.88 -9.21 -4.64
CA LEU A 186 -12.66 -9.14 -3.42
C LEU A 186 -12.65 -10.51 -2.72
N ARG A 187 -12.42 -10.49 -1.41
CA ARG A 187 -12.26 -11.63 -0.50
C ARG A 187 -13.11 -11.38 0.75
N VAL A 188 -13.44 -12.43 1.49
CA VAL A 188 -14.20 -12.30 2.75
C VAL A 188 -13.46 -11.45 3.81
N THR A 189 -12.15 -11.24 3.62
CA THR A 189 -11.29 -10.47 4.53
C THR A 189 -10.98 -9.05 4.01
N GLY A 190 -11.58 -8.65 2.88
CA GLY A 190 -11.37 -7.38 2.18
C GLY A 190 -10.91 -7.60 0.75
N ASP A 191 -9.97 -6.81 0.21
CA ASP A 191 -9.64 -6.92 -1.22
C ASP A 191 -8.16 -6.75 -1.56
N SER A 192 -7.83 -6.87 -2.86
CA SER A 192 -6.44 -6.78 -3.35
C SER A 192 -6.02 -5.36 -3.71
N ARG A 193 -6.81 -4.37 -3.27
CA ARG A 193 -6.72 -2.95 -3.60
C ARG A 193 -6.74 -2.70 -5.11
N TYR A 194 -6.31 -1.52 -5.49
CA TYR A 194 -6.19 -1.07 -6.86
C TYR A 194 -5.05 -1.79 -7.58
N LEU A 195 -5.36 -2.78 -8.41
CA LEU A 195 -4.40 -3.36 -9.34
C LEU A 195 -4.43 -2.59 -10.66
N GLU A 196 -3.25 -2.33 -11.22
CA GLU A 196 -3.12 -1.70 -12.52
C GLU A 196 -2.17 -2.49 -13.41
N GLY A 197 -2.47 -2.54 -14.69
CA GLY A 197 -1.56 -3.05 -15.69
C GLY A 197 -2.17 -3.08 -17.07
N VAL A 198 -1.90 -4.16 -17.79
CA VAL A 198 -2.16 -4.25 -19.23
C VAL A 198 -2.73 -5.61 -19.62
N VAL A 199 -3.43 -5.63 -20.75
CA VAL A 199 -3.82 -6.83 -21.49
C VAL A 199 -3.35 -6.69 -22.94
N GLU A 200 -2.65 -7.71 -23.44
CA GLU A 200 -2.16 -7.79 -24.82
C GLU A 200 -2.60 -9.12 -25.44
N GLY A 201 -3.39 -9.07 -26.52
CA GLY A 201 -4.20 -10.21 -26.92
C GLY A 201 -5.16 -10.60 -25.79
N ASN A 202 -4.95 -11.77 -25.20
CA ASN A 202 -5.72 -12.26 -24.06
C ASN A 202 -4.88 -12.45 -22.79
N GLU A 203 -3.58 -12.12 -22.82
CA GLU A 203 -2.69 -12.22 -21.67
C GLU A 203 -2.69 -10.92 -20.89
N PHE A 204 -2.84 -11.00 -19.57
CA PHE A 204 -2.83 -9.85 -18.69
C PHE A 204 -1.68 -9.89 -17.68
N GLN A 205 -1.27 -8.70 -17.26
CA GLN A 205 -0.35 -8.48 -16.15
C GLN A 205 -0.89 -7.31 -15.31
N LEU A 206 -0.89 -7.47 -14.00
CA LEU A 206 -1.40 -6.51 -13.04
C LEU A 206 -0.44 -6.44 -11.85
N SER A 207 -0.15 -5.23 -11.35
CA SER A 207 0.59 -5.05 -10.12
C SER A 207 0.05 -3.91 -9.27
N SER A 208 0.36 -3.96 -7.99
CA SER A 208 0.18 -2.84 -7.06
C SER A 208 1.31 -2.80 -6.05
N PHE A 209 1.57 -1.60 -5.53
CA PHE A 209 2.52 -1.43 -4.43
C PHE A 209 2.13 -0.21 -3.60
N ILE A 210 2.05 -0.40 -2.29
CA ILE A 210 1.75 0.68 -1.31
C ILE A 210 2.85 0.83 -0.27
N GLY A 211 3.96 0.10 -0.39
CA GLY A 211 5.10 0.21 0.51
C GLY A 211 5.39 -1.02 1.39
N SER A 212 4.49 -2.01 1.45
CA SER A 212 4.70 -3.26 2.21
C SER A 212 5.48 -4.30 1.41
N SER A 213 4.85 -4.82 0.35
CA SER A 213 5.41 -5.75 -0.62
C SER A 213 4.66 -5.57 -1.95
N PRO A 214 5.33 -5.66 -3.10
CA PRO A 214 4.67 -5.57 -4.40
C PRO A 214 3.76 -6.79 -4.62
N ALA A 215 2.54 -6.55 -5.09
CA ALA A 215 1.63 -7.59 -5.55
C ALA A 215 1.75 -7.72 -7.08
N TYR A 216 1.70 -8.94 -7.60
CA TYR A 216 1.79 -9.20 -9.03
C TYR A 216 0.94 -10.39 -9.44
N TYR A 217 0.09 -10.16 -10.43
CA TYR A 217 -0.80 -11.13 -11.03
C TYR A 217 -0.54 -11.16 -12.51
N LYS A 218 -0.53 -12.35 -13.09
CA LYS A 218 -0.58 -12.52 -14.53
C LYS A 218 -1.50 -13.67 -14.88
N GLY A 219 -1.97 -13.70 -16.11
CA GLY A 219 -2.84 -14.77 -16.55
C GLY A 219 -3.36 -14.54 -17.95
N THR A 220 -4.39 -15.30 -18.29
CA THR A 220 -4.96 -15.34 -19.63
C THR A 220 -6.47 -15.42 -19.52
N PHE A 221 -7.16 -14.55 -20.25
CA PHE A 221 -8.59 -14.66 -20.48
C PHE A 221 -8.87 -15.60 -21.66
N GLN A 222 -9.99 -16.31 -21.60
CA GLN A 222 -10.43 -17.24 -22.63
C GLN A 222 -11.67 -16.72 -23.34
N ALA A 223 -11.88 -17.18 -24.57
CA ALA A 223 -13.03 -16.77 -25.39
C ALA A 223 -14.37 -17.23 -24.80
N ASP A 224 -14.37 -18.30 -24.00
CA ASP A 224 -15.55 -18.82 -23.29
C ASP A 224 -15.92 -18.02 -22.03
N GLY A 225 -15.19 -16.93 -21.73
CA GLY A 225 -15.39 -16.10 -20.55
C GLY A 225 -14.71 -16.62 -19.29
N SER A 226 -13.96 -17.72 -19.37
CA SER A 226 -13.08 -18.16 -18.28
C SER A 226 -11.77 -17.37 -18.24
N LEU A 227 -11.06 -17.47 -17.12
CA LEU A 227 -9.70 -16.98 -16.97
C LEU A 227 -8.87 -17.97 -16.16
N THR A 228 -7.57 -17.96 -16.42
CA THR A 228 -6.57 -18.64 -15.60
C THR A 228 -5.49 -17.63 -15.26
N GLY A 229 -4.84 -17.80 -14.11
CA GLY A 229 -3.74 -16.93 -13.73
C GLY A 229 -3.03 -17.41 -12.48
N GLU A 230 -2.06 -16.62 -12.05
CA GLU A 230 -1.33 -16.83 -10.81
C GLU A 230 -0.93 -15.49 -10.20
N ILE A 231 -0.92 -15.44 -8.86
CA ILE A 231 -0.21 -14.41 -8.12
C ILE A 231 1.21 -14.91 -7.88
N LEU A 232 2.23 -14.09 -8.14
CA LEU A 232 3.63 -14.44 -7.92
C LEU A 232 4.28 -13.50 -6.92
N GLY A 233 5.12 -14.07 -6.07
CA GLY A 233 5.96 -13.31 -5.15
C GLY A 233 7.21 -14.07 -4.73
N ALA A 234 7.88 -13.56 -3.69
CA ALA A 234 9.12 -14.14 -3.19
C ALA A 234 8.96 -15.59 -2.70
N ARG A 235 7.76 -15.95 -2.20
CA ARG A 235 7.46 -17.26 -1.59
C ARG A 235 6.92 -18.31 -2.58
N GLY A 236 6.77 -17.97 -3.85
CA GLY A 236 6.23 -18.88 -4.86
C GLY A 236 5.10 -18.24 -5.66
N SER A 237 4.35 -19.09 -6.36
CA SER A 237 3.13 -18.72 -7.04
C SER A 237 1.91 -19.41 -6.42
N GLN A 238 0.75 -18.76 -6.55
CA GLN A 238 -0.53 -19.33 -6.18
C GLN A 238 -1.47 -19.20 -7.39
N PRO A 239 -1.89 -20.33 -7.99
CA PRO A 239 -2.74 -20.30 -9.17
C PRO A 239 -4.18 -19.96 -8.81
N PHE A 240 -4.88 -19.36 -9.76
CA PHE A 240 -6.31 -19.13 -9.71
C PHE A 240 -6.96 -19.39 -11.07
N THR A 241 -8.24 -19.72 -11.01
CA THR A 241 -9.12 -19.88 -12.17
C THR A 241 -10.38 -19.09 -11.92
N GLY A 242 -11.04 -18.60 -12.96
CA GLY A 242 -12.33 -17.95 -12.79
C GLY A 242 -13.21 -18.03 -14.02
N THR A 243 -14.47 -17.69 -13.81
CA THR A 243 -15.49 -17.66 -14.86
C THR A 243 -16.25 -16.35 -14.75
N LYS A 244 -16.48 -15.69 -15.89
CA LYS A 244 -17.26 -14.45 -15.93
C LYS A 244 -18.66 -14.69 -15.37
N ASN A 245 -19.02 -13.93 -14.35
CA ASN A 245 -20.33 -13.98 -13.73
C ASN A 245 -20.69 -12.57 -13.25
N LYS A 246 -21.71 -11.97 -13.86
CA LYS A 246 -22.20 -10.62 -13.50
C LYS A 246 -22.76 -10.56 -12.07
N ASP A 247 -23.20 -11.70 -11.55
CA ASP A 247 -23.78 -11.88 -10.23
C ASP A 247 -22.77 -12.48 -9.24
N ALA A 248 -21.48 -12.50 -9.59
CA ALA A 248 -20.42 -12.96 -8.69
C ALA A 248 -20.45 -12.17 -7.37
N ALA A 249 -20.51 -12.91 -6.27
CA ALA A 249 -20.65 -12.37 -4.92
C ALA A 249 -19.90 -13.24 -3.92
N LEU A 250 -19.61 -12.64 -2.77
CA LEU A 250 -19.08 -13.37 -1.62
C LEU A 250 -20.22 -13.83 -0.69
N PRO A 251 -19.93 -14.76 0.22
CA PRO A 251 -20.80 -14.99 1.37
C PRO A 251 -21.13 -13.69 2.10
N ASP A 252 -22.33 -13.63 2.67
CA ASP A 252 -22.80 -12.49 3.45
C ASP A 252 -21.82 -12.17 4.60
N PRO A 253 -21.14 -11.00 4.60
CA PRO A 253 -20.15 -10.64 5.62
C PRO A 253 -20.76 -10.51 7.02
N TYR A 254 -22.09 -10.41 7.13
CA TYR A 254 -22.81 -10.30 8.40
C TYR A 254 -23.05 -11.64 9.10
N GLN A 255 -22.81 -12.76 8.41
CA GLN A 255 -23.03 -14.12 8.95
C GLN A 255 -21.72 -14.86 9.25
N LEU A 256 -20.57 -14.25 8.98
CA LEU A 256 -19.27 -14.91 9.05
C LEU A 256 -18.67 -14.92 10.46
N THR A 257 -18.87 -13.84 11.20
CA THR A 257 -18.47 -13.73 12.60
C THR A 257 -19.70 -13.40 13.44
N TYR A 258 -19.91 -14.16 14.51
CA TYR A 258 -21.10 -14.05 15.35
C TYR A 258 -20.75 -14.28 16.83
N LEU A 259 -21.66 -13.86 17.73
CA LEU A 259 -21.56 -14.15 19.15
C LEU A 259 -21.91 -15.60 19.46
N LYS A 260 -21.23 -16.18 20.45
CA LYS A 260 -21.58 -17.48 21.01
C LYS A 260 -23.02 -17.47 21.55
N LYS A 261 -23.68 -18.62 21.47
CA LYS A 261 -25.05 -18.79 21.99
C LYS A 261 -25.14 -18.33 23.44
N GLY A 262 -26.14 -17.50 23.74
CA GLY A 262 -26.40 -16.97 25.08
C GLY A 262 -25.74 -15.62 25.36
N TYR A 263 -24.77 -15.20 24.55
CA TYR A 263 -24.21 -13.85 24.64
C TYR A 263 -25.06 -12.86 23.85
N LYS A 264 -25.27 -11.68 24.42
CA LYS A 264 -25.88 -10.51 23.76
C LYS A 264 -24.95 -9.31 23.71
N THR A 265 -23.97 -9.26 24.61
CA THR A 265 -23.07 -8.13 24.79
C THR A 265 -21.62 -8.59 24.69
N LEU A 266 -20.70 -7.63 24.65
CA LEU A 266 -19.26 -7.86 24.78
C LEU A 266 -18.79 -7.28 26.12
N ASP A 267 -17.71 -7.84 26.67
CA ASP A 267 -17.05 -7.30 27.85
C ASP A 267 -15.55 -7.28 27.61
N PHE A 268 -14.93 -6.12 27.86
CA PHE A 268 -13.48 -5.95 27.78
C PHE A 268 -13.03 -4.74 28.60
N SER A 269 -11.75 -4.74 28.94
CA SER A 269 -11.06 -3.58 29.50
C SER A 269 -9.60 -3.62 29.07
N PHE A 270 -9.21 -2.71 28.18
CA PHE A 270 -7.87 -2.68 27.59
C PHE A 270 -7.21 -1.31 27.81
N PRO A 271 -5.89 -1.25 27.98
CA PRO A 271 -5.18 0.02 28.12
C PRO A 271 -5.06 0.74 26.77
N ASP A 272 -5.14 2.07 26.79
CA ASP A 272 -4.63 2.91 25.72
C ASP A 272 -3.09 2.97 25.74
N VAL A 273 -2.49 3.72 24.81
CA VAL A 273 -1.03 3.92 24.72
C VAL A 273 -0.41 4.67 25.91
N ASN A 274 -1.23 5.23 26.80
CA ASN A 274 -0.82 5.90 28.04
C ASN A 274 -1.13 5.06 29.29
N GLY A 275 -1.64 3.82 29.12
CA GLY A 275 -1.99 2.92 30.20
C GLY A 275 -3.38 3.15 30.81
N LYS A 276 -4.17 4.11 30.30
CA LYS A 276 -5.54 4.32 30.76
C LYS A 276 -6.41 3.16 30.27
N LYS A 277 -7.03 2.42 31.19
CA LYS A 277 -8.00 1.39 30.83
C LYS A 277 -9.27 2.02 30.27
N ILE A 278 -9.76 1.45 29.18
CA ILE A 278 -11.01 1.80 28.53
C ILE A 278 -11.85 0.53 28.44
N SER A 279 -13.12 0.63 28.83
CA SER A 279 -14.09 -0.45 28.81
C SER A 279 -15.37 0.01 28.11
N LEU A 280 -16.07 -0.92 27.46
CA LEU A 280 -17.43 -0.67 26.94
C LEU A 280 -18.40 -0.19 28.04
N LYS A 281 -18.12 -0.49 29.31
CA LYS A 281 -18.95 -0.10 30.46
C LYS A 281 -18.71 1.34 30.95
N ASP A 282 -17.71 2.04 30.40
CA ASP A 282 -17.40 3.42 30.81
C ASP A 282 -18.58 4.35 30.51
N GLU A 283 -18.78 5.38 31.36
CA GLU A 283 -19.91 6.33 31.26
C GLU A 283 -20.04 6.97 29.86
N LYS A 284 -18.92 7.20 29.18
CA LYS A 284 -18.88 7.76 27.82
C LYS A 284 -19.72 6.96 26.82
N TYR A 285 -19.80 5.64 26.99
CA TYR A 285 -20.44 4.73 26.04
C TYR A 285 -21.88 4.37 26.43
N LYS A 286 -22.34 4.75 27.63
CA LYS A 286 -23.70 4.46 28.08
C LYS A 286 -24.73 5.22 27.25
N ASN A 287 -25.80 4.53 26.85
CA ASN A 287 -26.88 5.06 26.01
C ASN A 287 -26.39 5.62 24.65
N LYS A 288 -25.25 5.14 24.16
CA LYS A 288 -24.69 5.46 22.84
C LYS A 288 -24.76 4.24 21.93
N VAL A 289 -24.88 4.49 20.64
CA VAL A 289 -24.53 3.47 19.65
C VAL A 289 -23.00 3.41 19.58
N VAL A 290 -22.41 2.24 19.84
CA VAL A 290 -20.96 2.09 19.88
C VAL A 290 -20.49 1.25 18.70
N ILE A 291 -19.50 1.75 17.98
CA ILE A 291 -18.84 1.02 16.90
C ILE A 291 -17.50 0.53 17.43
N LEU A 292 -17.32 -0.78 17.51
CA LEU A 292 -16.03 -1.38 17.82
C LEU A 292 -15.36 -1.84 16.53
N THR A 293 -14.12 -1.42 16.30
CA THR A 293 -13.33 -1.88 15.15
C THR A 293 -12.19 -2.76 15.65
N ILE A 294 -12.23 -4.06 15.36
CA ILE A 294 -11.12 -4.98 15.59
C ILE A 294 -10.11 -4.76 14.46
N THR A 295 -8.97 -4.16 14.78
CA THR A 295 -8.09 -3.56 13.77
C THR A 295 -6.60 -3.79 14.10
N GLY A 296 -5.73 -3.35 13.20
CA GLY A 296 -4.29 -3.35 13.41
C GLY A 296 -3.61 -2.36 12.46
N SER A 297 -2.66 -1.57 12.97
CA SER A 297 -1.99 -0.54 12.18
C SER A 297 -1.24 -1.09 10.96
N TRP A 298 -0.85 -2.36 11.00
CA TRP A 298 -0.11 -3.03 9.93
C TRP A 298 -0.99 -3.58 8.79
N CYS A 299 -2.31 -3.57 8.95
CA CYS A 299 -3.28 -4.22 8.07
C CYS A 299 -3.77 -3.27 6.95
N PRO A 300 -3.57 -3.59 5.65
CA PRO A 300 -3.97 -2.70 4.55
C PRO A 300 -5.47 -2.40 4.49
N ASN A 301 -6.34 -3.39 4.68
CA ASN A 301 -7.80 -3.15 4.67
C ASN A 301 -8.26 -2.33 5.88
N CYS A 302 -7.54 -2.43 6.99
CA CYS A 302 -7.76 -1.61 8.18
C CYS A 302 -7.40 -0.13 7.95
N VAL A 303 -6.44 0.15 7.06
CA VAL A 303 -6.14 1.51 6.59
C VAL A 303 -7.30 2.07 5.78
N ASP A 304 -7.93 1.27 4.91
CA ASP A 304 -9.10 1.73 4.15
C ASP A 304 -10.31 1.95 5.07
N GLU A 305 -10.53 1.04 6.02
CA GLU A 305 -11.58 1.20 7.04
C GLU A 305 -11.38 2.48 7.86
N ALA A 306 -10.16 2.74 8.35
CA ALA A 306 -9.88 3.98 9.08
C ALA A 306 -10.02 5.24 8.22
N THR A 307 -9.69 5.16 6.92
CA THR A 307 -9.90 6.24 5.96
C THR A 307 -11.38 6.57 5.78
N PHE A 308 -12.27 5.59 5.94
CA PHE A 308 -13.72 5.77 5.96
C PHE A 308 -14.24 6.24 7.34
N ILE A 309 -13.93 5.51 8.41
CA ILE A 309 -14.54 5.70 9.73
C ILE A 309 -14.06 6.98 10.44
N ALA A 310 -12.80 7.38 10.31
CA ALA A 310 -12.28 8.55 11.00
C ALA A 310 -12.97 9.87 10.60
N PRO A 311 -13.09 10.23 9.30
CA PRO A 311 -13.87 11.39 8.89
C PRO A 311 -15.36 11.22 9.19
N TRP A 312 -15.92 10.02 8.98
CA TRP A 312 -17.33 9.74 9.32
C TRP A 312 -17.63 10.03 10.80
N TYR A 313 -16.76 9.61 11.72
CA TYR A 313 -16.96 9.87 13.15
C TYR A 313 -16.94 11.36 13.47
N LYS A 314 -16.05 12.14 12.86
CA LYS A 314 -16.00 13.60 13.07
C LYS A 314 -17.32 14.27 12.71
N GLU A 315 -17.94 13.82 11.63
CA GLU A 315 -19.23 14.32 11.15
C GLU A 315 -20.40 13.84 12.01
N ASN A 316 -20.28 12.64 12.61
CA ASN A 316 -21.40 11.96 13.24
C ASN A 316 -21.38 11.90 14.78
N LYS A 317 -20.24 12.17 15.45
CA LYS A 317 -20.09 12.00 16.92
C LYS A 317 -21.13 12.73 17.77
N LYS A 318 -21.65 13.87 17.28
CA LYS A 318 -22.70 14.64 17.97
C LYS A 318 -24.08 13.95 17.97
N ARG A 319 -24.26 12.90 17.17
CA ARG A 319 -25.53 12.19 16.99
C ARG A 319 -25.80 11.14 18.07
N GLY A 320 -24.87 10.94 19.00
CA GLY A 320 -24.96 9.89 20.02
C GLY A 320 -24.26 8.58 19.63
N VAL A 321 -23.23 8.67 18.79
CA VAL A 321 -22.36 7.55 18.42
C VAL A 321 -20.98 7.70 19.06
N GLU A 322 -20.38 6.58 19.45
CA GLU A 322 -18.99 6.51 19.91
C GLU A 322 -18.26 5.38 19.21
N ILE A 323 -16.93 5.47 19.13
CA ILE A 323 -16.09 4.45 18.48
C ILE A 323 -14.96 4.04 19.42
N ILE A 324 -14.63 2.75 19.41
CA ILE A 324 -13.44 2.20 20.07
C ILE A 324 -12.71 1.29 19.08
N ALA A 325 -11.46 1.61 18.77
CA ALA A 325 -10.61 0.73 17.99
C ALA A 325 -9.81 -0.20 18.90
N LEU A 326 -10.03 -1.50 18.74
CA LEU A 326 -9.30 -2.56 19.43
C LEU A 326 -8.10 -2.95 18.56
N HIS A 327 -6.92 -2.40 18.88
CA HIS A 327 -5.70 -2.66 18.12
C HIS A 327 -5.06 -3.98 18.54
N TYR A 328 -4.89 -4.87 17.56
CA TYR A 328 -4.06 -6.06 17.68
C TYR A 328 -2.80 -5.83 16.82
N GLU A 329 -1.69 -5.54 17.49
CA GLU A 329 -0.47 -5.08 16.84
C GLU A 329 0.57 -6.19 16.72
N ARG A 330 1.61 -5.99 15.89
CA ARG A 330 2.68 -6.99 15.76
C ARG A 330 3.43 -7.25 17.06
N SER A 331 3.43 -6.27 17.96
CA SER A 331 3.99 -6.35 19.30
C SER A 331 3.17 -5.46 20.23
N THR A 332 3.03 -5.89 21.48
CA THR A 332 2.38 -5.12 22.57
C THR A 332 3.40 -4.39 23.44
N GLU A 333 4.69 -4.41 23.07
CA GLU A 333 5.73 -3.65 23.78
C GLU A 333 5.36 -2.15 23.80
N PRO A 334 5.40 -1.48 24.97
CA PRO A 334 4.83 -0.14 25.13
C PRO A 334 5.33 0.88 24.11
N GLU A 335 6.65 0.93 23.87
CA GLU A 335 7.26 1.86 22.91
C GLU A 335 6.85 1.55 21.46
N TYR A 336 6.76 0.27 21.10
CA TYR A 336 6.30 -0.12 19.76
C TYR A 336 4.84 0.24 19.55
N ALA A 337 3.96 -0.18 20.46
CA ALA A 337 2.52 0.07 20.39
C ALA A 337 2.22 1.58 20.35
N LYS A 338 2.85 2.36 21.24
CA LYS A 338 2.74 3.82 21.26
C LYS A 338 3.19 4.43 19.94
N LYS A 339 4.33 4.00 19.38
CA LYS A 339 4.84 4.49 18.09
C LYS A 339 3.84 4.25 16.96
N VAL A 340 3.40 3.00 16.76
CA VAL A 340 2.58 2.65 15.58
C VAL A 340 1.15 3.16 15.70
N MET A 341 0.55 3.11 16.88
CA MET A 341 -0.81 3.63 17.10
C MET A 341 -0.87 5.16 17.05
N THR A 342 0.14 5.87 17.55
CA THR A 342 0.20 7.34 17.43
C THR A 342 0.33 7.75 15.97
N ARG A 343 1.21 7.09 15.20
CA ARG A 343 1.32 7.33 13.75
C ARG A 343 0.01 7.07 13.02
N PHE A 344 -0.67 5.98 13.35
CA PHE A 344 -1.98 5.65 12.78
C PHE A 344 -3.01 6.73 13.11
N ARG A 345 -3.09 7.15 14.38
CA ARG A 345 -3.95 8.24 14.84
C ARG A 345 -3.74 9.53 14.07
N GLU A 346 -2.48 9.99 14.00
CA GLU A 346 -2.12 11.25 13.36
C GLU A 346 -2.39 11.21 11.85
N ARG A 347 -2.08 10.09 11.19
CA ARG A 347 -2.26 9.92 9.75
C ARG A 347 -3.73 10.07 9.33
N PHE A 348 -4.65 9.43 10.06
CA PHE A 348 -6.07 9.42 9.72
C PHE A 348 -6.87 10.48 10.51
N GLY A 349 -6.22 11.19 11.42
CA GLY A 349 -6.84 12.16 12.32
C GLY A 349 -7.93 11.50 13.17
N ILE A 350 -7.59 10.39 13.84
CA ILE A 350 -8.55 9.64 14.67
C ILE A 350 -8.83 10.40 15.96
N ASP A 351 -10.11 10.74 16.17
CA ASP A 351 -10.62 11.46 17.35
C ASP A 351 -11.31 10.53 18.37
N TYR A 352 -11.39 9.23 18.08
CA TYR A 352 -12.03 8.23 18.94
C TYR A 352 -11.00 7.39 19.71
N ASP A 353 -11.48 6.62 20.68
CA ASP A 353 -10.61 5.88 21.58
C ASP A 353 -9.93 4.70 20.87
N GLN A 354 -8.65 4.47 21.19
CA GLN A 354 -7.86 3.35 20.68
C GLN A 354 -7.19 2.64 21.84
N VAL A 355 -7.30 1.31 21.87
CA VAL A 355 -6.75 0.47 22.94
C VAL A 355 -5.86 -0.63 22.38
N ILE A 356 -4.91 -1.08 23.18
CA ILE A 356 -4.03 -2.21 22.89
C ILE A 356 -4.73 -3.47 23.39
N ALA A 357 -5.38 -4.20 22.47
CA ALA A 357 -6.17 -5.39 22.80
C ALA A 357 -5.34 -6.69 22.77
N GLY A 358 -4.20 -6.70 22.08
CA GLY A 358 -3.29 -7.84 22.07
C GLY A 358 -2.31 -7.83 20.91
N THR A 359 -1.67 -8.98 20.68
CA THR A 359 -0.87 -9.21 19.46
C THR A 359 -1.77 -9.60 18.29
N ALA A 360 -1.28 -9.37 17.08
CA ALA A 360 -1.93 -9.66 15.80
C ALA A 360 -2.09 -11.17 15.52
N ASP A 361 -2.87 -11.85 16.35
CA ASP A 361 -3.10 -13.29 16.31
C ASP A 361 -4.60 -13.59 16.56
N LYS A 362 -5.17 -14.52 15.78
CA LYS A 362 -6.60 -14.83 15.86
C LYS A 362 -6.99 -15.47 17.19
N GLN A 363 -6.11 -16.28 17.77
CA GLN A 363 -6.33 -16.91 19.06
C GLN A 363 -6.36 -15.85 20.17
N VAL A 364 -5.46 -14.88 20.11
CA VAL A 364 -5.43 -13.74 21.05
C VAL A 364 -6.72 -12.92 20.95
N VAL A 365 -7.23 -12.67 19.74
CA VAL A 365 -8.55 -12.03 19.57
C VAL A 365 -9.64 -12.84 20.26
N SER A 366 -9.74 -14.14 19.98
CA SER A 366 -10.75 -15.03 20.57
C SER A 366 -10.68 -15.11 22.10
N GLU A 367 -9.48 -15.10 22.68
CA GLU A 367 -9.28 -15.11 24.13
C GLU A 367 -9.66 -13.78 24.78
N SER A 368 -9.31 -12.67 24.12
CA SER A 368 -9.58 -11.32 24.62
C SER A 368 -11.05 -10.90 24.47
N LEU A 369 -11.81 -11.54 23.57
CA LEU A 369 -13.24 -11.33 23.34
C LEU A 369 -13.98 -12.67 23.38
N PRO A 370 -14.10 -13.32 24.55
CA PRO A 370 -14.56 -14.71 24.67
C PRO A 370 -16.02 -14.93 24.26
N ALA A 371 -16.82 -13.87 24.18
CA ALA A 371 -18.19 -13.90 23.68
C ALA A 371 -18.26 -14.10 22.15
N LEU A 372 -17.19 -13.83 21.41
CA LEU A 372 -17.10 -14.04 19.97
C LEU A 372 -16.82 -15.52 19.68
N ASP A 373 -17.56 -16.11 18.75
CA ASP A 373 -17.40 -17.53 18.39
C ASP A 373 -16.27 -17.73 17.37
N SER A 374 -16.36 -17.02 16.24
CA SER A 374 -15.52 -17.27 15.06
C SER A 374 -14.93 -15.96 14.51
N PHE A 375 -13.77 -15.55 15.03
CA PHE A 375 -13.01 -14.42 14.46
C PHE A 375 -12.26 -14.86 13.20
N LEU A 376 -12.54 -14.21 12.06
CA LEU A 376 -12.00 -14.61 10.77
C LEU A 376 -10.88 -13.71 10.25
N SER A 377 -10.98 -12.39 10.43
CA SER A 377 -10.04 -11.45 9.81
C SER A 377 -10.05 -10.08 10.44
N PHE A 378 -8.95 -9.36 10.23
CA PHE A 378 -8.90 -7.92 10.37
C PHE A 378 -9.21 -7.25 9.02
N PRO A 379 -9.97 -6.14 8.99
CA PRO A 379 -10.76 -5.63 10.11
C PRO A 379 -12.04 -6.46 10.35
N THR A 380 -12.64 -6.29 11.53
CA THR A 380 -14.05 -6.66 11.81
C THR A 380 -14.70 -5.50 12.54
N THR A 381 -15.83 -5.02 12.04
CA THR A 381 -16.62 -3.97 12.68
C THR A 381 -17.80 -4.59 13.44
N ILE A 382 -18.01 -4.18 14.69
CA ILE A 382 -19.11 -4.61 15.55
C ILE A 382 -19.91 -3.37 15.95
N ILE A 383 -21.20 -3.38 15.68
CA ILE A 383 -22.12 -2.29 16.05
C ILE A 383 -22.93 -2.73 17.27
N ILE A 384 -22.91 -1.89 18.29
CA ILE A 384 -23.55 -2.10 19.59
C ILE A 384 -24.64 -1.05 19.77
N ASP A 385 -25.84 -1.48 20.16
CA ASP A 385 -26.98 -0.61 20.41
C ASP A 385 -26.84 0.19 21.72
N LYS A 386 -27.78 1.11 21.96
CA LYS A 386 -27.77 1.97 23.16
C LYS A 386 -27.95 1.20 24.47
N GLN A 387 -28.43 -0.04 24.41
CA GLN A 387 -28.62 -0.94 25.55
C GLN A 387 -27.37 -1.81 25.79
N GLY A 388 -26.35 -1.71 24.95
CA GLY A 388 -25.10 -2.45 25.05
C GLY A 388 -25.14 -3.84 24.38
N ASN A 389 -26.20 -4.17 23.63
CA ASN A 389 -26.26 -5.42 22.87
C ASN A 389 -25.58 -5.26 21.52
N VAL A 390 -24.93 -6.33 21.05
CA VAL A 390 -24.42 -6.40 19.69
C VAL A 390 -25.61 -6.48 18.72
N ALA A 391 -25.76 -5.46 17.90
CA ALA A 391 -26.79 -5.37 16.87
C ALA A 391 -26.32 -6.01 15.55
N GLN A 392 -25.06 -5.75 15.17
CA GLN A 392 -24.51 -6.21 13.89
C GLN A 392 -23.01 -6.49 14.02
N ILE A 393 -22.52 -7.50 13.29
CA ILE A 393 -21.09 -7.74 13.08
C ILE A 393 -20.86 -7.79 11.58
N HIS A 394 -19.85 -7.08 11.08
CA HIS A 394 -19.41 -7.10 9.69
C HIS A 394 -17.96 -7.60 9.62
N THR A 395 -17.75 -8.77 9.01
CA THR A 395 -16.42 -9.36 8.83
C THR A 395 -15.70 -8.81 7.60
N GLY A 396 -14.45 -8.39 7.76
CA GLY A 396 -13.68 -7.78 6.68
C GLY A 396 -14.13 -6.34 6.39
N PHE A 397 -13.57 -5.77 5.33
CA PHE A 397 -13.93 -4.45 4.84
C PHE A 397 -13.76 -4.40 3.32
N ASN A 398 -14.82 -4.02 2.61
CA ASN A 398 -14.77 -3.83 1.17
C ASN A 398 -14.12 -2.47 0.89
N GLY A 399 -12.88 -2.45 0.40
CA GLY A 399 -12.20 -1.19 0.09
C GLY A 399 -12.81 -0.47 -1.11
N PRO A 400 -12.56 0.84 -1.30
CA PRO A 400 -13.15 1.59 -2.40
C PRO A 400 -12.77 1.07 -3.81
N ALA A 401 -11.70 0.28 -3.92
CA ALA A 401 -11.34 -0.44 -5.15
C ALA A 401 -12.40 -1.45 -5.63
N THR A 402 -13.34 -1.82 -4.76
CA THR A 402 -14.40 -2.80 -5.03
C THR A 402 -15.66 -2.18 -5.66
N GLY A 403 -15.68 -0.84 -5.84
CA GLY A 403 -16.78 -0.13 -6.49
C GLY A 403 -18.11 -0.35 -5.78
N LYS A 404 -19.09 -0.98 -6.47
CA LYS A 404 -20.44 -1.19 -5.95
C LYS A 404 -20.49 -1.85 -4.56
N PHE A 405 -19.57 -2.76 -4.25
CA PHE A 405 -19.54 -3.46 -2.96
C PHE A 405 -19.14 -2.54 -1.80
N TYR A 406 -18.33 -1.52 -2.08
CA TYR A 406 -18.02 -0.46 -1.12
C TYR A 406 -19.20 0.49 -0.95
N ASP A 407 -19.84 0.91 -2.06
CA ASP A 407 -21.00 1.79 -2.01
C ASP A 407 -22.17 1.17 -1.24
N GLU A 408 -22.42 -0.13 -1.46
CA GLU A 408 -23.40 -0.93 -0.71
C GLU A 408 -23.05 -0.99 0.79
N PHE A 409 -21.80 -1.30 1.13
CA PHE A 409 -21.34 -1.29 2.52
C PHE A 409 -21.57 0.07 3.19
N VAL A 410 -21.19 1.18 2.55
CA VAL A 410 -21.36 2.53 3.11
C VAL A 410 -22.84 2.83 3.36
N LYS A 411 -23.72 2.46 2.42
CA LYS A 411 -25.16 2.65 2.55
C LYS A 411 -25.74 1.85 3.71
N GLU A 412 -25.39 0.56 3.80
CA GLU A 412 -25.87 -0.34 4.85
C GLU A 412 -25.38 0.09 6.23
N PHE A 413 -24.09 0.43 6.35
CA PHE A 413 -23.49 0.94 7.58
C PHE A 413 -24.23 2.17 8.10
N ASN A 414 -24.48 3.16 7.25
CA ASN A 414 -25.23 4.36 7.67
C ASN A 414 -26.68 4.02 8.04
N THR A 415 -27.33 3.14 7.28
CA THR A 415 -28.72 2.72 7.55
C THR A 415 -28.86 2.05 8.91
N GLU A 416 -27.92 1.18 9.27
CA GLU A 416 -27.92 0.49 10.57
C GLU A 416 -27.72 1.47 11.72
N ILE A 417 -26.72 2.35 11.63
CA ILE A 417 -26.49 3.38 12.66
C ILE A 417 -27.70 4.31 12.81
N ASP A 418 -28.28 4.78 11.71
CA ASP A 418 -29.47 5.64 11.73
C ASP A 418 -30.66 4.96 12.39
N THR A 419 -30.82 3.65 12.18
CA THR A 419 -31.89 2.85 12.78
C THR A 419 -31.69 2.71 14.28
N LEU A 420 -30.47 2.40 14.72
CA LEU A 420 -30.14 2.26 16.14
C LEU A 420 -30.21 3.59 16.91
N LEU A 421 -29.93 4.71 16.24
CA LEU A 421 -30.04 6.04 16.85
C LEU A 421 -31.49 6.49 17.09
N LYS A 422 -32.46 5.93 16.36
CA LYS A 422 -33.89 6.25 16.51
C LYS A 422 -34.59 5.44 17.61
N LYS A 423 -34.05 4.27 17.94
CA LYS A 423 -34.47 3.45 19.09
C LYS A 423 -33.96 4.06 20.39
#